data_AF-A0A803TZP0-F1
#
_entry.id   AF-A0A803TZP0-F1
#
_cell.length_a   1.000
_cell.length_b   1.000
_cell.length_c   1.000
_cell.angle_alpha   90.00
_cell.angle_beta   90.00
_cell.angle_gamma   90.00
#
_symmetry.space_group_name_H-M   'P 1'
#
loop_
_entity.id
_entity.type
_entity.pdbx_description
1 polymer ?
#
loop_
_entity_poly.entity_id
_entity_poly.type
_entity_poly.pdbx_seq_one_letter_code
_entity_poly.pdbx_strand_id
1 'polypeptide(L)'
;MNILILPKLLYLFRTIPIIRNNKIFKNWSTELSKFIWQGKKPRVKMLNLTDEKKRGGLGLPDLQLYYEASALGWVKDWATLKDTSMLNLEGFDLRTGWHAYMWYDKKKLEKNFGNHFIRAALIKVWDKYKRNFYTRTPRWISPLEACHRRETPRRNWLIYNDIISKREGKWTLKSQEEMKKIDQEISWFQYFQIKEYFNQDNRIGFEENETTWDRIMKSDKKIISKLYNKLLEWSTSTEGEIMCSSCLEGYTGMEKCTFFSRNRV
;
A
#
# COMPACT_ATOMS: atom_id res chain seq x y z
N MET A 1 8.64 -7.02 28.02
CA MET A 1 9.38 -5.99 27.27
C MET A 1 8.74 -4.66 27.62
N ASN A 2 9.39 -3.86 28.48
CA ASN A 2 8.78 -2.64 29.01
C ASN A 2 8.32 -1.72 27.88
N ILE A 3 7.13 -1.15 28.04
CA ILE A 3 6.34 -0.32 27.12
C ILE A 3 7.10 0.87 26.49
N LEU A 4 8.34 1.14 26.89
CA LEU A 4 9.16 2.28 26.45
C LEU A 4 9.83 2.14 25.07
N ILE A 5 10.17 0.93 24.63
CA ILE A 5 10.99 0.75 23.41
C ILE A 5 10.13 0.88 22.15
N LEU A 6 8.95 0.28 22.15
CA LEU A 6 8.06 0.29 20.98
C LEU A 6 7.64 1.71 20.57
N PRO A 7 7.20 2.61 21.50
CA PRO A 7 6.90 4.00 21.15
C PRO A 7 8.10 4.75 20.55
N LYS A 8 9.33 4.50 21.05
CA LYS A 8 10.55 5.11 20.51
C LYS A 8 10.84 4.65 19.08
N LEU A 9 10.69 3.35 18.81
CA LEU A 9 10.85 2.79 17.45
C LEU A 9 9.76 3.28 16.50
N LEU A 10 8.51 3.36 16.97
CA LEU A 10 7.40 3.89 16.19
C LEU A 10 7.61 5.35 15.81
N TYR A 11 8.12 6.17 16.74
CA TYR A 11 8.49 7.55 16.44
C TYR A 11 9.51 7.59 15.30
N LEU A 12 10.57 6.79 15.37
CA LEU A 12 11.60 6.72 14.33
C LEU A 12 11.03 6.27 12.98
N PHE A 13 10.20 5.23 12.94
CA PHE A 13 9.58 4.74 11.70
C PHE A 13 8.67 5.78 11.07
N ARG A 14 7.98 6.59 11.89
CA ARG A 14 7.11 7.65 11.41
C ARG A 14 7.91 8.85 10.90
N THR A 15 9.00 9.24 11.56
CA THR A 15 9.78 10.43 11.17
C THR A 15 10.77 10.16 10.05
N ILE A 16 11.30 8.93 9.93
CA ILE A 16 12.38 8.61 8.99
C ILE A 16 12.05 7.32 8.20
N PRO A 17 11.11 7.37 7.23
CA PRO A 17 10.75 6.20 6.42
C PRO A 17 11.77 5.94 5.30
N ILE A 18 13.02 5.62 5.65
CA ILE A 18 14.12 5.44 4.67
C ILE A 18 14.54 3.97 4.48
N ILE A 19 13.98 3.04 5.25
CA ILE A 19 14.43 1.66 5.29
C ILE A 19 13.95 0.92 4.03
N ARG A 20 14.89 0.62 3.13
CA ARG A 20 14.63 -0.13 1.88
C ARG A 20 14.98 -1.61 1.98
N ASN A 21 15.88 -1.98 2.90
CA ASN A 21 16.46 -3.31 2.96
C ASN A 21 15.96 -4.10 4.17
N ASN A 22 15.40 -5.29 3.92
CA ASN A 22 14.88 -6.16 4.97
C ASN A 22 15.98 -6.80 5.83
N LYS A 23 17.25 -6.75 5.41
CA LYS A 23 18.39 -7.24 6.22
C LYS A 23 18.46 -6.57 7.60
N ILE A 24 18.12 -5.28 7.68
CA ILE A 24 18.12 -4.54 8.94
C ILE A 24 17.09 -5.13 9.92
N PHE A 25 15.86 -5.37 9.44
CA PHE A 25 14.81 -5.99 10.25
C PHE A 25 15.16 -7.42 10.68
N LYS A 26 15.80 -8.20 9.79
CA LYS A 26 16.28 -9.55 10.14
C LYS A 26 17.31 -9.51 11.26
N ASN A 27 18.30 -8.62 11.16
CA ASN A 27 19.32 -8.46 12.19
C ASN A 27 18.69 -8.03 13.53
N TRP A 28 17.79 -7.05 13.52
CA TRP A 28 17.06 -6.65 14.73
C TRP A 28 16.22 -7.79 15.31
N SER A 29 15.53 -8.55 14.48
CA SER A 29 14.75 -9.73 14.91
C SER A 29 15.65 -10.81 15.53
N THR A 30 16.85 -11.03 14.98
CA THR A 30 17.85 -11.94 15.56
C THR A 30 18.34 -11.48 16.92
N GLU A 31 18.69 -10.19 17.07
CA GLU A 31 19.14 -9.65 18.37
C GLU A 31 18.02 -9.65 19.41
N LEU A 32 16.78 -9.33 19.00
CA LEU A 32 15.60 -9.47 19.87
C LEU A 32 15.37 -10.93 20.29
N SER A 33 15.55 -11.88 19.37
CA SER A 33 15.44 -13.31 19.69
C SER A 33 16.49 -13.74 20.72
N LYS A 34 17.76 -13.34 20.53
CA LYS A 34 18.83 -13.61 21.51
C LYS A 34 18.51 -13.02 22.88
N PHE A 35 17.96 -11.81 22.92
CA PHE A 35 17.55 -11.16 24.17
C PHE A 35 16.40 -11.91 24.86
N ILE A 36 15.35 -12.27 24.12
CA ILE A 36 14.17 -12.99 24.65
C ILE A 36 14.57 -14.35 25.21
N TRP A 37 15.45 -15.08 24.51
CA TRP A 37 15.89 -16.41 24.91
C TRP A 37 17.15 -16.42 25.77
N GLN A 38 17.69 -15.26 26.14
CA GLN A 38 18.93 -15.13 26.92
C GLN A 38 20.10 -15.93 26.31
N GLY A 39 20.24 -15.89 24.98
CA GLY A 39 21.24 -16.65 24.24
C GLY A 39 20.96 -18.15 24.10
N LYS A 40 19.87 -18.67 24.69
CA LYS A 40 19.47 -20.09 24.56
C LYS A 40 18.72 -20.33 23.25
N LYS A 41 18.59 -21.60 22.88
CA LYS A 41 17.82 -22.02 21.69
C LYS A 41 16.34 -21.59 21.84
N PRO A 42 15.75 -20.94 20.82
CA PRO A 42 14.33 -20.59 20.82
C PRO A 42 13.43 -21.79 21.05
N ARG A 43 12.49 -21.69 22.00
CA ARG A 43 11.50 -22.74 22.27
C ARG A 43 10.23 -22.59 21.43
N VAL A 44 9.96 -21.37 20.97
CA VAL A 44 8.77 -21.01 20.18
C VAL A 44 9.22 -20.29 18.92
N LYS A 45 8.58 -20.61 17.78
CA LYS A 45 8.82 -19.92 16.50
C LYS A 45 8.47 -18.44 16.62
N MET A 46 9.22 -17.56 15.94
CA MET A 46 9.00 -16.11 16.00
C MET A 46 7.58 -15.73 15.54
N LEU A 47 7.04 -16.41 14.52
CA LEU A 47 5.67 -16.19 14.04
C LEU A 47 4.63 -16.32 15.16
N ASN A 48 4.69 -17.41 15.93
CA ASN A 48 3.77 -17.67 17.04
C ASN A 48 3.98 -16.67 18.19
N LEU A 49 5.20 -16.18 18.37
CA LEU A 49 5.47 -15.09 19.32
C LEU A 49 4.76 -13.81 18.89
N THR A 50 4.78 -13.48 17.59
CA THR A 50 4.25 -12.22 17.05
C THR A 50 2.74 -12.22 16.78
N ASP A 51 2.13 -13.40 16.62
CA ASP A 51 0.71 -13.51 16.34
C ASP A 51 -0.16 -12.99 17.50
N GLU A 52 -1.41 -12.66 17.19
CA GLU A 52 -2.36 -12.16 18.17
C GLU A 52 -2.70 -13.22 19.22
N LYS A 53 -2.89 -12.78 20.46
CA LYS A 53 -3.31 -13.65 21.57
C LYS A 53 -4.61 -14.40 21.29
N LYS A 54 -5.51 -13.80 20.50
CA LYS A 54 -6.78 -14.41 20.09
C LYS A 54 -6.58 -15.62 19.17
N ARG A 55 -5.46 -15.69 18.44
CA ARG A 55 -5.09 -16.77 17.52
C ARG A 55 -4.11 -17.77 18.14
N GLY A 56 -3.86 -17.65 19.45
CA GLY A 56 -2.89 -18.50 20.17
C GLY A 56 -1.45 -17.97 20.17
N GLY A 57 -1.23 -16.73 19.71
CA GLY A 57 0.08 -16.08 19.77
C GLY A 57 0.39 -15.39 21.10
N LEU A 58 1.60 -14.86 21.23
CA LEU A 58 2.05 -14.16 22.45
C LEU A 58 1.97 -12.62 22.35
N GLY A 59 1.69 -12.07 21.16
CA GLY A 59 1.52 -10.63 20.92
C GLY A 59 2.84 -9.85 20.96
N LEU A 60 3.96 -10.45 20.57
CA LEU A 60 5.23 -9.77 20.42
C LEU A 60 5.18 -8.80 19.21
N PRO A 61 5.61 -7.53 19.36
CA PRO A 61 5.67 -6.59 18.24
C PRO A 61 6.62 -7.04 17.11
N ASP A 62 6.12 -7.15 15.88
CA ASP A 62 6.98 -7.30 14.69
C ASP A 62 7.43 -5.91 14.17
N LEU A 63 8.74 -5.62 14.31
CA LEU A 63 9.32 -4.34 13.91
C LEU A 63 9.19 -4.05 12.41
N GLN A 64 9.26 -5.07 11.56
CA GLN A 64 9.11 -4.90 10.12
C GLN A 64 7.68 -4.50 9.79
N LEU A 65 6.69 -5.20 10.35
CA LEU A 65 5.28 -4.88 10.11
C LEU A 65 4.91 -3.50 10.66
N TYR A 66 5.48 -3.08 11.79
CA TYR A 66 5.28 -1.72 12.32
C TYR A 66 5.89 -0.64 11.42
N TYR A 67 7.07 -0.89 10.86
CA TYR A 67 7.67 0.00 9.87
C TYR A 67 6.80 0.09 8.62
N GLU A 68 6.38 -1.05 8.07
CA GLU A 68 5.55 -1.11 6.86
C GLU A 68 4.18 -0.45 7.09
N ALA A 69 3.56 -0.64 8.26
CA ALA A 69 2.34 0.07 8.65
C ALA A 69 2.55 1.59 8.76
N SER A 70 3.69 2.04 9.26
CA SER A 70 4.03 3.47 9.34
C SER A 70 4.25 4.06 7.94
N ALA A 71 4.94 3.33 7.06
CA ALA A 71 5.14 3.70 5.66
C ALA A 71 3.82 3.79 4.90
N LEU A 72 2.90 2.84 5.10
CA LEU A 72 1.55 2.93 4.54
C LEU A 72 0.78 4.14 5.09
N GLY A 73 1.03 4.55 6.33
CA GLY A 73 0.52 5.80 6.89
C GLY A 73 0.91 7.03 6.05
N TRP A 74 2.18 7.11 5.62
CA TRP A 74 2.64 8.17 4.70
C TRP A 74 2.00 8.07 3.31
N VAL A 75 1.85 6.85 2.80
CA VAL A 75 1.23 6.61 1.48
C VAL A 75 -0.25 7.01 1.49
N LYS A 76 -0.95 6.94 2.63
CA LYS A 76 -2.31 7.51 2.79
C LYS A 76 -2.34 9.00 2.45
N ASP A 77 -1.34 9.77 2.87
CA ASP A 77 -1.31 11.21 2.62
C ASP A 77 -1.11 11.51 1.13
N TRP A 78 -0.33 10.68 0.43
CA TRP A 78 -0.18 10.74 -1.03
C TRP A 78 -1.47 10.40 -1.79
N ALA A 79 -2.27 9.48 -1.27
CA ALA A 79 -3.55 9.08 -1.88
C ALA A 79 -4.68 10.08 -1.62
N THR A 80 -4.67 10.74 -0.45
CA THR A 80 -5.75 11.67 -0.06
C THR A 80 -5.49 13.10 -0.48
N LEU A 81 -4.23 13.45 -0.78
CA LEU A 81 -3.80 14.77 -1.24
C LEU A 81 -4.13 15.93 -0.28
N LYS A 82 -4.39 15.63 1.01
CA LYS A 82 -4.84 16.61 2.00
C LYS A 82 -3.72 17.52 2.52
N ASP A 83 -2.55 16.97 2.79
CA ASP A 83 -1.41 17.74 3.31
C ASP A 83 -0.61 18.36 2.17
N THR A 84 -1.11 19.46 1.63
CA THR A 84 -0.46 20.14 0.50
C THR A 84 0.97 20.58 0.85
N SER A 85 1.25 20.95 2.10
CA SER A 85 2.57 21.42 2.51
C SER A 85 3.62 20.31 2.41
N MET A 86 3.33 19.14 2.98
CA MET A 86 4.22 18.00 2.94
C MET A 86 4.35 17.43 1.53
N LEU A 87 3.25 17.38 0.77
CA LEU A 87 3.22 16.87 -0.60
C LEU A 87 3.98 17.77 -1.59
N ASN A 88 4.01 19.07 -1.34
CA ASN A 88 4.81 20.02 -2.12
C ASN A 88 6.29 19.90 -1.78
N LEU A 89 6.63 19.83 -0.49
CA LEU A 89 8.01 19.64 -0.04
C LEU A 89 8.60 18.34 -0.57
N GLU A 90 7.92 17.22 -0.35
CA GLU A 90 8.35 15.90 -0.78
C GLU A 90 8.17 15.67 -2.27
N GLY A 91 7.60 16.60 -3.04
CA GLY A 91 7.33 16.40 -4.46
C GLY A 91 7.79 17.54 -5.35
N PHE A 92 8.73 18.36 -4.88
CA PHE A 92 9.15 19.60 -5.54
C PHE A 92 9.71 19.39 -6.96
N ASP A 93 10.36 18.26 -7.20
CA ASP A 93 10.98 17.87 -8.49
C ASP A 93 10.12 16.88 -9.30
N LEU A 94 8.87 16.64 -8.89
CA LEU A 94 7.99 15.71 -9.61
C LEU A 94 7.35 16.38 -10.83
N ARG A 95 7.42 15.70 -11.98
CA ARG A 95 6.81 16.18 -13.22
C ARG A 95 5.29 16.05 -13.24
N THR A 96 4.78 14.94 -12.69
CA THR A 96 3.35 14.62 -12.61
C THR A 96 2.86 14.51 -11.16
N GLY A 97 1.56 14.36 -10.97
CA GLY A 97 0.97 14.12 -9.65
C GLY A 97 1.36 12.78 -9.00
N TRP A 98 1.08 12.67 -7.69
CA TRP A 98 1.37 11.50 -6.87
C TRP A 98 0.63 10.25 -7.34
N HIS A 99 -0.63 10.36 -7.76
CA HIS A 99 -1.42 9.21 -8.23
C HIS A 99 -0.80 8.55 -9.47
N ALA A 100 -0.07 9.33 -10.28
CA ALA A 100 0.71 8.85 -11.41
C ALA A 100 1.76 7.81 -10.99
N TYR A 101 2.44 8.05 -9.87
CA TYR A 101 3.47 7.16 -9.33
C TYR A 101 2.88 5.99 -8.54
N MET A 102 1.77 6.22 -7.85
CA MET A 102 1.11 5.20 -7.01
C MET A 102 0.39 4.12 -7.83
N TRP A 103 -0.26 4.51 -8.94
CA TRP A 103 -1.13 3.62 -9.70
C TRP A 103 -0.63 3.34 -11.12
N TYR A 104 -0.12 4.36 -11.82
CA TYR A 104 0.24 4.28 -13.25
C TYR A 104 1.73 4.01 -13.51
N ASP A 105 2.45 3.48 -12.51
CA ASP A 105 3.84 3.03 -12.62
C ASP A 105 4.84 4.08 -13.18
N LYS A 106 4.55 5.39 -13.10
CA LYS A 106 5.40 6.48 -13.63
C LYS A 106 6.83 6.46 -13.13
N LYS A 107 7.07 5.92 -11.94
CA LYS A 107 8.42 5.70 -11.38
C LYS A 107 9.35 4.87 -12.27
N LYS A 108 8.82 4.03 -13.18
CA LYS A 108 9.62 3.23 -14.14
C LYS A 108 10.18 4.12 -15.24
N LEU A 109 9.48 5.21 -15.56
CA LEU A 109 9.87 6.19 -16.56
C LEU A 109 10.77 7.26 -15.95
N GLU A 110 10.46 7.69 -14.72
CA GLU A 110 11.15 8.79 -14.05
C GLU A 110 12.07 8.29 -12.94
N LYS A 111 13.37 8.16 -13.27
CA LYS A 111 14.41 7.68 -12.33
C LYS A 111 14.52 8.55 -11.07
N ASN A 112 14.27 9.85 -11.18
CA ASN A 112 14.36 10.82 -10.07
C ASN A 112 13.47 10.42 -8.88
N PHE A 113 12.27 9.91 -9.16
CA PHE A 113 11.36 9.43 -8.12
C PHE A 113 11.98 8.29 -7.29
N GLY A 114 12.63 7.34 -7.95
CA GLY A 114 13.28 6.19 -7.31
C GLY A 114 14.60 6.55 -6.60
N ASN A 115 15.27 7.61 -7.04
CA ASN A 115 16.51 8.08 -6.42
C ASN A 115 16.24 8.70 -5.04
N HIS A 116 15.09 9.35 -4.83
CA HIS A 116 14.74 9.94 -3.55
C HIS A 116 14.54 8.88 -2.45
N PHE A 117 15.30 8.99 -1.35
CA PHE A 117 15.37 7.97 -0.29
C PHE A 117 14.01 7.60 0.28
N ILE A 118 13.26 8.61 0.73
CA ILE A 118 11.91 8.48 1.31
C ILE A 118 10.94 7.88 0.29
N ARG A 119 10.81 8.51 -0.89
CA ARG A 119 9.85 8.09 -1.92
C ARG A 119 10.00 6.63 -2.32
N ALA A 120 11.24 6.20 -2.58
CA ALA A 120 11.44 4.82 -3.02
C ALA A 120 11.30 3.80 -1.89
N ALA A 121 11.50 4.18 -0.62
CA ALA A 121 11.20 3.32 0.51
C ALA A 121 9.67 3.16 0.67
N LEU A 122 8.93 4.26 0.66
CA LEU A 122 7.48 4.28 0.79
C LEU A 122 6.76 3.57 -0.36
N ILE A 123 7.13 3.89 -1.62
CA ILE A 123 6.49 3.27 -2.80
C ILE A 123 6.75 1.76 -2.84
N LYS A 124 7.92 1.30 -2.38
CA LYS A 124 8.23 -0.13 -2.32
C LYS A 124 7.28 -0.87 -1.38
N VAL A 125 6.95 -0.27 -0.24
CA VAL A 125 5.96 -0.82 0.68
C VAL A 125 4.56 -0.78 0.05
N TRP A 126 4.20 0.31 -0.63
CA TRP A 126 2.94 0.39 -1.37
C TRP A 126 2.82 -0.72 -2.41
N ASP A 127 3.83 -0.92 -3.26
CA ASP A 127 3.81 -1.95 -4.30
C ASP A 127 3.73 -3.37 -3.75
N LYS A 128 4.29 -3.61 -2.57
CA LYS A 128 4.20 -4.89 -1.86
C LYS A 128 2.75 -5.23 -1.52
N TYR A 129 1.95 -4.23 -1.14
CA TYR A 129 0.60 -4.43 -0.61
C TYR A 129 -0.54 -3.96 -1.52
N LYS A 130 -0.28 -3.18 -2.57
CA LYS A 130 -1.32 -2.58 -3.41
C LYS A 130 -2.28 -3.61 -4.01
N ARG A 131 -1.76 -4.78 -4.40
CA ARG A 131 -2.56 -5.89 -4.95
C ARG A 131 -3.39 -6.63 -3.91
N ASN A 132 -3.01 -6.55 -2.63
CA ASN A 132 -3.79 -7.11 -1.53
C ASN A 132 -4.94 -6.18 -1.16
N PHE A 133 -4.77 -4.87 -1.34
CA PHE A 133 -5.82 -3.89 -1.11
C PHE A 133 -6.83 -3.83 -2.26
N TYR A 134 -6.34 -3.88 -3.49
CA TYR A 134 -7.16 -3.67 -4.69
C TYR A 134 -6.86 -4.69 -5.77
N THR A 135 -7.93 -5.27 -6.31
CA THR A 135 -7.85 -6.15 -7.50
C THR A 135 -8.16 -5.38 -8.78
N ARG A 136 -8.96 -4.31 -8.66
CA ARG A 136 -9.41 -3.42 -9.73
C ARG A 136 -9.00 -1.97 -9.45
N THR A 137 -9.27 -1.06 -10.39
CA THR A 137 -8.95 0.35 -10.20
C THR A 137 -9.77 0.96 -9.06
N PRO A 138 -9.11 1.58 -8.06
CA PRO A 138 -9.82 2.15 -6.94
C PRO A 138 -10.41 3.51 -7.29
N ARG A 139 -11.54 3.83 -6.65
CA ARG A 139 -12.34 5.01 -6.97
C ARG A 139 -11.84 6.33 -6.35
N TRP A 140 -10.82 6.27 -5.50
CA TRP A 140 -10.19 7.47 -4.91
C TRP A 140 -9.11 8.09 -5.81
N ILE A 141 -8.69 7.40 -6.88
CA ILE A 141 -7.72 7.97 -7.81
C ILE A 141 -8.33 9.15 -8.53
N SER A 142 -7.54 10.21 -8.66
CA SER A 142 -7.82 11.34 -9.55
C SER A 142 -6.99 11.19 -10.85
N PRO A 143 -7.64 10.94 -11.99
CA PRO A 143 -6.98 10.91 -13.29
C PRO A 143 -6.35 12.26 -13.66
N LEU A 144 -7.02 13.35 -13.30
CA LEU A 144 -6.50 14.69 -13.52
C LEU A 144 -5.24 14.92 -12.71
N GLU A 145 -5.22 14.55 -11.43
CA GLU A 145 -4.00 14.70 -10.64
C GLU A 145 -2.85 13.87 -11.22
N ALA A 146 -3.14 12.63 -11.64
CA ALA A 146 -2.14 11.75 -12.23
C ALA A 146 -1.51 12.30 -13.52
N CYS A 147 -2.26 13.05 -14.33
CA CYS A 147 -1.77 13.60 -15.60
C CYS A 147 -1.30 15.06 -15.51
N HIS A 148 -1.62 15.73 -14.40
CA HIS A 148 -1.34 17.14 -14.21
C HIS A 148 0.15 17.42 -14.04
N ARG A 149 0.62 18.52 -14.64
CA ARG A 149 1.96 19.05 -14.42
C ARG A 149 1.95 20.00 -13.23
N ARG A 150 2.76 19.73 -12.21
CA ARG A 150 2.78 20.51 -10.95
C ARG A 150 3.04 22.01 -11.10
N GLU A 151 3.63 22.41 -12.22
CA GLU A 151 3.86 23.82 -12.57
C GLU A 151 2.56 24.64 -12.66
N THR A 152 1.41 23.99 -12.89
CA THR A 152 0.11 24.67 -12.96
C THR A 152 -0.61 24.58 -11.61
N PRO A 153 -1.01 25.70 -10.98
CA PRO A 153 -1.75 25.64 -9.73
C PRO A 153 -3.16 25.10 -9.97
N ARG A 154 -3.61 24.14 -9.16
CA ARG A 154 -5.00 23.66 -9.12
C ARG A 154 -5.42 23.41 -7.68
N ARG A 155 -6.66 23.78 -7.35
CA ARG A 155 -7.20 23.69 -5.99
C ARG A 155 -7.90 22.35 -5.71
N ASN A 156 -8.63 21.83 -6.70
CA ASN A 156 -9.47 20.64 -6.53
C ASN A 156 -9.11 19.53 -7.52
N TRP A 157 -9.06 18.30 -7.03
CA TRP A 157 -8.82 17.09 -7.81
C TRP A 157 -10.08 16.23 -7.84
N LEU A 158 -10.69 16.10 -9.02
CA LEU A 158 -11.81 15.19 -9.19
C LEU A 158 -11.33 13.75 -9.11
N ILE A 159 -11.91 12.97 -8.20
CA ILE A 159 -11.64 11.54 -8.06
C ILE A 159 -12.67 10.71 -8.81
N TYR A 160 -12.36 9.45 -9.09
CA TYR A 160 -13.27 8.56 -9.81
C TYR A 160 -14.68 8.49 -9.19
N ASN A 161 -14.80 8.50 -7.86
CA ASN A 161 -16.10 8.59 -7.17
C ASN A 161 -17.00 9.73 -7.67
N ASP A 162 -16.43 10.86 -8.06
CA ASP A 162 -17.18 12.03 -8.49
C ASP A 162 -17.52 11.97 -9.99
N ILE A 163 -16.70 11.30 -10.80
CA ILE A 163 -16.75 11.38 -12.27
C ILE A 163 -17.37 10.15 -12.95
N ILE A 164 -17.51 9.01 -12.25
CA ILE A 164 -18.15 7.80 -12.82
C ILE A 164 -19.53 7.57 -12.25
N SER A 165 -20.38 6.91 -13.04
CA SER A 165 -21.70 6.43 -12.63
C SER A 165 -21.95 5.02 -13.17
N LYS A 166 -22.68 4.20 -12.43
CA LYS A 166 -23.05 2.84 -12.87
C LYS A 166 -24.38 2.93 -13.60
N ARG A 167 -24.38 2.65 -14.90
CA ARG A 167 -25.59 2.56 -15.74
C ARG A 167 -25.65 1.14 -16.29
N GLU A 168 -26.76 0.44 -16.07
CA GLU A 168 -26.99 -0.94 -16.58
C GLU A 168 -25.86 -1.93 -16.20
N GLY A 169 -25.32 -1.81 -14.99
CA GLY A 169 -24.23 -2.68 -14.51
C GLY A 169 -22.83 -2.33 -15.06
N LYS A 170 -22.71 -1.38 -16.00
CA LYS A 170 -21.43 -0.90 -16.54
C LYS A 170 -21.06 0.46 -15.96
N TRP A 171 -19.77 0.66 -15.74
CA TRP A 171 -19.24 1.97 -15.37
C TRP A 171 -19.25 2.87 -16.61
N THR A 172 -19.80 4.06 -16.43
CA THR A 172 -19.89 5.09 -17.47
C THR A 172 -19.34 6.40 -16.92
N LEU A 173 -18.55 7.09 -17.74
CA LEU A 173 -18.03 8.41 -17.40
C LEU A 173 -19.16 9.44 -17.53
N LYS A 174 -19.25 10.36 -16.57
CA LYS A 174 -20.17 11.50 -16.65
C LYS A 174 -19.88 12.37 -17.87
N SER A 175 -20.92 13.04 -18.37
CA SER A 175 -20.75 13.98 -19.48
C SER A 175 -19.93 15.20 -19.04
N GLN A 176 -19.39 15.95 -20.00
CA GLN A 176 -18.65 17.17 -19.68
C GLN A 176 -19.53 18.20 -18.94
N GLU A 177 -20.82 18.28 -19.28
CA GLU A 177 -21.78 19.17 -18.63
C GLU A 177 -22.03 18.77 -17.17
N GLU A 178 -22.15 17.46 -16.90
CA GLU A 178 -22.28 16.94 -15.54
C GLU A 178 -21.01 17.22 -14.71
N MET A 179 -19.83 17.12 -15.32
CA MET A 179 -18.57 17.47 -14.64
C MET A 179 -18.44 18.96 -14.37
N LYS A 180 -18.88 19.82 -15.30
CA LYS A 180 -18.90 21.29 -15.10
C LYS A 180 -19.77 21.72 -13.92
N LYS A 181 -20.79 20.93 -13.57
CA LYS A 181 -21.60 21.17 -12.37
C LYS A 181 -20.82 20.91 -11.07
N ILE A 182 -19.83 20.02 -11.11
CA ILE A 182 -18.99 19.67 -9.96
C ILE A 182 -17.77 20.60 -9.88
N ASP A 183 -17.09 20.78 -11.01
CA ASP A 183 -15.92 21.65 -11.16
C ASP A 183 -16.15 22.58 -12.37
N GLN A 184 -16.52 23.83 -12.08
CA GLN A 184 -16.83 24.83 -13.09
C GLN A 184 -15.63 25.18 -13.98
N GLU A 185 -14.40 24.97 -13.49
CA GLU A 185 -13.17 25.31 -14.21
C GLU A 185 -12.70 24.20 -15.16
N ILE A 186 -13.43 23.09 -15.27
CA ILE A 186 -12.99 21.95 -16.08
C ILE A 186 -12.97 22.29 -17.58
N SER A 187 -11.77 22.30 -18.13
CA SER A 187 -11.55 22.50 -19.57
C SER A 187 -11.95 21.27 -20.38
N TRP A 188 -12.35 21.49 -21.64
CA TRP A 188 -12.54 20.41 -22.62
C TRP A 188 -11.30 19.51 -22.73
N PHE A 189 -10.09 20.07 -22.71
CA PHE A 189 -8.86 19.27 -22.77
C PHE A 189 -8.72 18.34 -21.57
N GLN A 190 -9.02 18.84 -20.37
CA GLN A 190 -8.97 18.06 -19.13
C GLN A 190 -9.99 16.93 -19.13
N TYR A 191 -11.19 17.18 -19.67
CA TYR A 191 -12.20 16.14 -19.87
C TYR A 191 -11.68 15.02 -20.78
N PHE A 192 -11.01 15.36 -21.89
CA PHE A 192 -10.38 14.36 -22.77
C PHE A 192 -9.28 13.55 -22.08
N GLN A 193 -8.46 14.20 -21.25
CA GLN A 193 -7.46 13.49 -20.43
C GLN A 193 -8.13 12.49 -19.49
N ILE A 194 -9.18 12.88 -18.77
CA ILE A 194 -9.94 11.96 -17.91
C ILE A 194 -10.50 10.79 -18.72
N LYS A 195 -11.07 11.09 -19.89
CA LYS A 195 -11.67 10.06 -20.76
C LYS A 195 -10.64 9.01 -21.18
N GLU A 196 -9.42 9.41 -21.49
CA GLU A 196 -8.34 8.49 -21.86
C GLU A 196 -7.98 7.56 -20.69
N TYR A 197 -7.76 8.12 -19.50
CA TYR A 197 -7.48 7.32 -18.29
C TYR A 197 -8.65 6.39 -17.92
N PHE A 198 -9.88 6.88 -18.02
CA PHE A 198 -11.08 6.08 -17.81
C PHE A 198 -11.13 4.89 -18.77
N ASN A 199 -10.85 5.09 -20.06
CA ASN A 199 -10.84 4.00 -21.03
C ASN A 199 -9.79 2.94 -20.71
N GLN A 200 -8.62 3.35 -20.22
CA GLN A 200 -7.55 2.44 -19.80
C GLN A 200 -7.96 1.65 -18.55
N ASP A 201 -8.46 2.33 -17.52
CA ASP A 201 -8.84 1.73 -16.25
C ASP A 201 -10.11 0.87 -16.35
N ASN A 202 -11.05 1.24 -17.23
CA ASN A 202 -12.29 0.49 -17.46
C ASN A 202 -12.04 -0.89 -18.10
N ARG A 203 -10.87 -1.12 -18.72
CA ARG A 203 -10.47 -2.47 -19.19
C ARG A 203 -10.24 -3.44 -18.03
N ILE A 204 -9.72 -2.95 -16.92
CA ILE A 204 -9.50 -3.72 -15.68
C ILE A 204 -10.79 -3.73 -14.84
N GLY A 205 -11.53 -2.63 -14.90
CA GLY A 205 -12.74 -2.37 -14.13
C GLY A 205 -12.46 -1.61 -12.84
N PHE A 206 -13.52 -1.19 -12.16
CA PHE A 206 -13.45 -0.44 -10.91
C PHE A 206 -13.88 -1.29 -9.72
N GLU A 207 -13.32 -0.95 -8.55
CA GLU A 207 -13.67 -1.59 -7.28
C GLU A 207 -15.07 -1.16 -6.83
N GLU A 208 -15.98 -2.13 -6.64
CA GLU A 208 -17.36 -1.84 -6.28
C GLU A 208 -17.50 -1.56 -4.79
N ASN A 209 -16.90 -2.41 -3.96
CA ASN A 209 -17.03 -2.36 -2.51
C ASN A 209 -15.94 -1.49 -1.87
N GLU A 210 -16.26 -0.88 -0.73
CA GLU A 210 -15.24 -0.19 0.05
C GLU A 210 -14.27 -1.17 0.69
N THR A 211 -12.99 -1.02 0.38
CA THR A 211 -11.92 -1.88 0.88
C THR A 211 -11.50 -1.48 2.30
N THR A 212 -10.58 -2.24 2.88
CA THR A 212 -9.92 -1.85 4.13
C THR A 212 -9.15 -0.53 3.98
N TRP A 213 -8.51 -0.30 2.83
CA TRP A 213 -7.75 0.92 2.55
C TRP A 213 -8.66 2.15 2.46
N ASP A 214 -9.83 2.04 1.82
CA ASP A 214 -10.83 3.12 1.75
C ASP A 214 -11.27 3.58 3.15
N ARG A 215 -11.49 2.63 4.06
CA ARG A 215 -11.81 2.91 5.46
C ARG A 215 -10.65 3.57 6.21
N ILE A 216 -9.41 3.24 5.86
CA ILE A 216 -8.21 3.84 6.47
C ILE A 216 -8.01 5.27 5.98
N MET A 217 -8.22 5.55 4.69
CA MET A 217 -8.14 6.90 4.15
C MET A 217 -9.16 7.85 4.78
N LYS A 218 -10.37 7.37 5.09
CA LYS A 218 -11.40 8.14 5.78
C LYS A 218 -11.14 8.33 7.29
N SER A 219 -10.25 7.55 7.89
CA SER A 219 -10.05 7.53 9.34
C SER A 219 -8.76 8.24 9.75
N ASP A 220 -8.85 9.08 10.79
CA ASP A 220 -7.68 9.78 11.33
C ASP A 220 -7.16 9.19 12.65
N LYS A 221 -7.88 8.22 13.22
CA LYS A 221 -7.53 7.61 14.51
C LYS A 221 -6.94 6.21 14.34
N LYS A 222 -5.84 5.94 15.08
CA LYS A 222 -5.18 4.64 15.20
C LYS A 222 -4.81 4.01 13.84
N ILE A 223 -4.39 4.82 12.87
CA ILE A 223 -4.05 4.39 11.51
C ILE A 223 -2.99 3.26 11.54
N ILE A 224 -1.88 3.47 12.25
CA ILE A 224 -0.79 2.49 12.35
C ILE A 224 -1.27 1.17 12.95
N SER A 225 -2.08 1.20 14.02
CA SER A 225 -2.60 -0.03 14.63
C SER A 225 -3.54 -0.79 13.70
N LYS A 226 -4.43 -0.08 12.98
CA LYS A 226 -5.33 -0.70 12.00
C LYS A 226 -4.55 -1.35 10.86
N LEU A 227 -3.54 -0.66 10.34
CA LEU A 227 -2.65 -1.17 9.30
C LEU A 227 -1.86 -2.37 9.81
N TYR A 228 -1.22 -2.27 10.96
CA TYR A 228 -0.44 -3.35 11.56
C TYR A 228 -1.27 -4.64 11.71
N ASN A 229 -2.47 -4.54 12.29
CA ASN A 229 -3.34 -5.72 12.46
C ASN A 229 -3.71 -6.34 11.11
N LYS A 230 -3.94 -5.51 10.07
CA LYS A 230 -4.26 -6.02 8.73
C LYS A 230 -3.04 -6.68 8.06
N LEU A 231 -1.86 -6.09 8.23
CA LEU A 231 -0.62 -6.67 7.72
C LEU A 231 -0.27 -7.98 8.43
N LEU A 232 -0.50 -8.04 9.75
CA LEU A 232 -0.30 -9.24 10.56
C LEU A 232 -1.24 -10.37 10.13
N GLU A 233 -2.51 -10.05 9.87
CA GLU A 233 -3.48 -10.99 9.32
C GLU A 233 -2.95 -11.62 8.03
N TRP A 234 -2.48 -10.80 7.08
CA TRP A 234 -1.94 -11.30 5.82
C TRP A 234 -0.68 -12.14 5.99
N SER A 235 0.26 -11.75 6.85
CA SER A 235 1.49 -12.55 7.07
C SER A 235 1.18 -13.93 7.64
N THR A 236 0.19 -14.02 8.53
CA THR A 236 -0.22 -15.30 9.13
C THR A 236 -1.00 -16.19 8.16
N SER A 237 -1.81 -15.61 7.27
CA SER A 237 -2.55 -16.37 6.25
C SER A 237 -1.63 -17.02 5.20
N THR A 238 -0.59 -16.31 4.76
CA THR A 238 0.37 -16.85 3.76
C THR A 238 1.21 -18.03 4.26
N GLU A 239 1.44 -18.15 5.57
CA GLU A 239 2.21 -19.28 6.13
C GLU A 239 1.30 -20.44 6.59
N GLY A 240 0.02 -20.17 6.88
CA GLY A 240 -0.98 -21.21 7.16
C GLY A 240 -1.23 -22.15 5.97
N GLU A 241 -1.22 -21.62 4.74
CA GLU A 241 -1.29 -22.43 3.52
C GLU A 241 -0.05 -23.33 3.34
N ILE A 242 1.14 -22.82 3.67
CA ILE A 242 2.40 -23.57 3.59
C ILE A 242 2.46 -24.67 4.67
N MET A 243 1.96 -24.38 5.87
CA MET A 243 1.85 -25.36 6.95
C MET A 243 0.80 -26.43 6.66
N CYS A 244 -0.33 -26.08 6.03
CA CYS A 244 -1.37 -27.03 5.63
C CYS A 244 -0.87 -27.98 4.53
N SER A 245 -0.08 -27.48 3.55
CA SER A 245 0.54 -28.35 2.54
C SER A 245 1.58 -29.30 3.11
N SER A 246 2.36 -28.88 4.11
CA SER A 246 3.37 -29.75 4.74
C SER A 246 2.78 -30.84 5.66
N CYS A 247 1.52 -30.71 6.06
CA CYS A 247 0.79 -31.74 6.81
C CYS A 247 0.05 -32.73 5.90
N LEU A 248 -0.04 -32.47 4.60
CA LEU A 248 -0.72 -33.34 3.62
C LEU A 248 0.25 -34.26 2.85
N GLU A 249 1.56 -34.01 2.87
CA GLU A 249 2.58 -34.90 2.28
C GLU A 249 2.98 -36.06 3.21
N GLY A 250 2.06 -36.48 4.07
CA GLY A 250 2.24 -37.57 5.01
C GLY A 250 1.55 -38.88 4.62
N TYR A 251 0.90 -39.00 3.46
CA TYR A 251 0.34 -40.28 3.02
C TYR A 251 0.32 -40.40 1.48
N THR A 252 0.95 -41.50 1.04
CA THR A 252 0.74 -42.23 -0.22
C THR A 252 1.08 -41.56 -1.57
N GLY A 253 2.11 -42.12 -2.23
CA GLY A 253 2.01 -42.52 -3.63
C GLY A 253 2.54 -41.55 -4.67
N MET A 254 3.52 -42.02 -5.46
CA MET A 254 4.01 -41.41 -6.69
C MET A 254 2.89 -40.90 -7.60
N GLU A 255 2.96 -39.63 -8.02
CA GLU A 255 2.97 -39.25 -9.44
C GLU A 255 3.34 -37.77 -9.62
N LYS A 256 4.13 -37.51 -10.66
CA LYS A 256 4.78 -36.22 -10.94
C LYS A 256 3.76 -35.15 -11.34
N CYS A 257 3.68 -34.06 -10.58
CA CYS A 257 3.15 -32.78 -11.08
C CYS A 257 4.30 -31.79 -11.23
N THR A 258 4.72 -31.61 -12.48
CA THR A 258 5.71 -30.63 -12.92
C THR A 258 5.18 -29.21 -12.74
N PHE A 259 5.68 -28.49 -11.73
CA PHE A 259 5.46 -27.05 -11.62
C PHE A 259 6.45 -26.31 -12.52
N PHE A 260 5.93 -25.62 -13.54
CA PHE A 260 6.70 -24.76 -14.42
C PHE A 260 7.32 -23.61 -13.62
N SER A 261 8.64 -23.68 -13.43
CA SER A 261 9.45 -22.55 -12.99
C SER A 261 9.56 -21.55 -14.15
N ARG A 262 8.90 -20.40 -14.05
CA ARG A 262 9.28 -19.25 -14.88
C ARG A 262 10.48 -18.57 -14.24
N ASN A 263 11.65 -19.00 -14.70
CA ASN A 263 12.94 -18.39 -14.46
C ASN A 263 12.91 -16.90 -14.75
N ARG A 264 13.47 -16.15 -13.80
CA ARG A 264 13.95 -14.79 -13.99
C ARG A 264 15.36 -14.91 -14.61
N VAL A 265 15.51 -14.44 -15.83
CA VAL A 265 16.78 -13.91 -16.37
C VAL A 265 16.55 -12.44 -16.61
#